data_AF-A0A538PXJ2-F1
#
_entry.id   AF-A0A538PXJ2-F1
#
_cell.length_a   1.000
_cell.length_b   1.000
_cell.length_c   1.000
_cell.angle_alpha   90.00
_cell.angle_beta   90.00
_cell.angle_gamma   90.00
#
_symmetry.space_group_name_H-M   'P 1'
#
loop_
_entity.id
_entity.type
_entity.pdbx_description
1 polymer ?
#
loop_
_entity_poly.entity_id
_entity_poly.type
_entity_poly.pdbx_seq_one_letter_code
_entity_poly.pdbx_strand_id
1 'polypeptide(L)'
;MPAHAPVWYAVAQGALCLSVAWAILALYQRGTPIRQGEPAPTPARDEGALWMGIGVALWSVTGGLLLLPLPDGPAQALRTLLSSANSGCLLISASHLDYGPALLQRASDYRRWNQVALIGSLAIALVTLALDAAFGPAAHAARLPDFLLSSVTLLLWGFGLFRSFHRRGFAPLAVLAVLAISLQFAAQLPEIVDEAALGLAGERRWILNLVSKAMVLVAFLSLAMSWVHEVAERPSHSAIRLRFTGRRAGARYVVDLGDRTLEMRETPHRDLLSLAIARVRDTGHDAGWVSLLDLVGRLDDSRIRRMREDLKPVGLDKEIEANGHKSYRLAIEPQHLSFDREALARLPDLEAVARQIP
;
A
#
# COMPACT_ATOMS: atom_id res chain seq x y z
N MET A 1 -2.67 40.91 8.48
CA MET A 1 -3.87 40.05 8.41
C MET A 1 -3.53 38.86 7.53
N PRO A 2 -3.77 37.60 7.94
CA PRO A 2 -3.63 36.49 7.02
C PRO A 2 -4.57 36.75 5.84
N ALA A 3 -4.06 36.78 4.62
CA ALA A 3 -4.93 37.00 3.46
C ALA A 3 -6.00 35.89 3.48
N HIS A 4 -7.28 36.26 3.35
CA HIS A 4 -8.31 35.24 3.16
C HIS A 4 -7.98 34.45 1.89
N ALA A 5 -8.32 33.16 1.89
CA ALA A 5 -8.10 32.34 0.72
C ALA A 5 -8.89 32.93 -0.47
N PRO A 6 -8.27 33.11 -1.65
CA PRO A 6 -8.99 33.50 -2.83
C PRO A 6 -10.13 32.51 -3.11
N VAL A 7 -11.28 33.02 -3.52
CA VAL A 7 -12.45 32.20 -3.85
C VAL A 7 -12.10 31.15 -4.90
N TRP A 8 -11.30 31.52 -5.90
CA TRP A 8 -10.84 30.61 -6.95
C TRP A 8 -10.08 29.41 -6.38
N TYR A 9 -9.25 29.63 -5.36
CA TYR A 9 -8.45 28.57 -4.74
C TYR A 9 -9.34 27.60 -3.97
N ALA A 10 -10.29 28.13 -3.19
CA ALA A 10 -11.24 27.33 -2.42
C ALA A 10 -12.08 26.42 -3.33
N VAL A 11 -12.63 26.98 -4.41
CA VAL A 11 -13.41 26.23 -5.42
C VAL A 11 -12.55 25.19 -6.12
N ALA A 12 -11.36 25.58 -6.59
CA ALA A 12 -10.46 24.67 -7.31
C ALA A 12 -9.99 23.51 -6.42
N GLN A 13 -9.57 23.78 -5.18
CA GLN A 13 -9.19 22.73 -4.23
C GLN A 13 -10.37 21.81 -3.95
N GLY A 14 -11.55 22.38 -3.66
CA GLY A 14 -12.77 21.64 -3.36
C GLY A 14 -13.13 20.66 -4.47
N ALA A 15 -13.22 21.16 -5.71
CA ALA A 15 -13.55 20.38 -6.89
C ALA A 15 -12.50 19.30 -7.18
N LEU A 16 -11.22 19.68 -7.25
CA LEU A 16 -10.12 18.78 -7.57
C LEU A 16 -10.04 17.62 -6.57
N CYS A 17 -10.04 17.92 -5.27
CA CYS A 17 -9.95 16.90 -4.23
C CYS A 17 -11.21 16.02 -4.21
N LEU A 18 -12.40 16.60 -4.42
CA LEU A 18 -13.65 15.81 -4.46
C LEU A 18 -13.64 14.81 -5.62
N SER A 19 -13.29 15.26 -6.82
CA SER A 19 -13.24 14.40 -8.01
C SER A 19 -12.26 13.24 -7.83
N VAL A 20 -11.07 13.51 -7.28
CA VAL A 20 -10.06 12.47 -7.07
C VAL A 20 -10.46 11.53 -5.91
N ALA A 21 -10.99 12.05 -4.81
CA ALA A 21 -11.53 11.22 -3.73
C ALA A 21 -12.63 10.29 -4.26
N TRP A 22 -13.54 10.80 -5.07
CA TRP A 22 -14.62 10.02 -5.65
C TRP A 22 -14.09 8.91 -6.58
N ALA A 23 -13.09 9.23 -7.41
CA ALA A 23 -12.45 8.24 -8.27
C ALA A 23 -11.78 7.11 -7.45
N ILE A 24 -11.04 7.45 -6.39
CA ILE A 24 -10.40 6.47 -5.51
C ILE A 24 -11.44 5.62 -4.77
N LEU A 25 -12.50 6.23 -4.25
CA LEU A 25 -13.57 5.50 -3.57
C LEU A 25 -14.37 4.61 -4.52
N ALA A 26 -14.54 5.01 -5.79
CA ALA A 26 -15.13 4.16 -6.81
C ALA A 26 -14.27 2.92 -7.08
N LEU A 27 -12.94 3.05 -7.11
CA LEU A 27 -12.02 1.91 -7.19
C LEU A 27 -12.14 0.99 -5.97
N TYR A 28 -12.21 1.56 -4.76
CA TYR A 28 -12.46 0.79 -3.54
C TYR A 28 -13.79 0.01 -3.60
N GLN A 29 -14.87 0.66 -4.05
CA GLN A 29 -16.18 0.00 -4.18
C GLN A 29 -16.16 -1.12 -5.22
N ARG A 30 -15.45 -0.91 -6.34
CA ARG A 30 -15.29 -1.91 -7.39
C ARG A 30 -14.50 -3.13 -6.89
N GLY A 31 -13.59 -2.92 -5.95
CA GLY A 31 -12.75 -3.95 -5.38
C GLY A 31 -11.37 -4.00 -6.03
N THR A 32 -10.52 -4.84 -5.48
CA THR A 32 -9.16 -5.07 -5.98
C THR A 32 -9.19 -5.49 -7.45
N PRO A 33 -8.31 -4.95 -8.32
CA PRO A 33 -8.23 -5.37 -9.71
C PRO A 33 -7.98 -6.88 -9.81
N ILE A 34 -8.80 -7.57 -10.60
CA ILE A 34 -8.67 -9.00 -10.89
C ILE A 34 -8.67 -9.22 -12.40
N ARG A 35 -7.99 -10.27 -12.85
CA ARG A 35 -8.13 -10.70 -14.24
C ARG A 35 -9.46 -11.41 -14.45
N GLN A 36 -10.00 -11.31 -15.66
CA GLN A 36 -11.22 -12.05 -16.01
C GLN A 36 -10.99 -13.55 -15.85
N GLY A 37 -11.90 -14.21 -15.12
CA GLY A 37 -11.84 -15.65 -14.86
C GLY A 37 -11.08 -16.06 -13.60
N GLU A 38 -10.41 -15.13 -12.90
CA GLU A 38 -9.73 -15.41 -11.64
C GLU A 38 -10.66 -15.17 -10.43
N PRO A 39 -10.53 -15.97 -9.36
CA PRO A 39 -11.31 -15.77 -8.14
C PRO A 39 -10.97 -14.41 -7.51
N ALA A 40 -11.97 -13.77 -6.91
CA ALA A 40 -11.74 -12.52 -6.18
C ALA A 40 -10.75 -12.75 -5.02
N PRO A 41 -9.73 -11.88 -4.84
CA PRO A 41 -8.81 -12.00 -3.73
C PRO A 41 -9.54 -11.70 -2.41
N THR A 42 -8.96 -12.18 -1.33
CA THR A 42 -9.50 -12.01 0.03
C THR A 42 -8.48 -11.20 0.84
N PRO A 43 -8.81 -9.98 1.30
CA PRO A 43 -10.09 -9.27 1.16
C PRO A 43 -10.33 -8.73 -0.26
N ALA A 44 -11.61 -8.70 -0.67
CA ALA A 44 -12.02 -8.26 -2.01
C ALA A 44 -11.90 -6.75 -2.24
N ARG A 45 -11.67 -5.98 -1.18
CA ARG A 45 -11.55 -4.52 -1.21
C ARG A 45 -10.28 -4.09 -0.51
N ASP A 46 -9.63 -3.10 -1.09
CA ASP A 46 -8.39 -2.52 -0.57
C ASP A 46 -8.68 -1.43 0.46
N GLU A 47 -8.46 -1.73 1.74
CA GLU A 47 -8.61 -0.75 2.82
C GLU A 47 -7.69 0.46 2.63
N GLY A 48 -6.54 0.29 1.99
CA GLY A 48 -5.63 1.38 1.65
C GLY A 48 -6.32 2.43 0.78
N ALA A 49 -7.01 2.01 -0.28
CA ALA A 49 -7.79 2.89 -1.15
C ALA A 49 -8.94 3.60 -0.42
N LEU A 50 -9.64 2.92 0.50
CA LEU A 50 -10.70 3.54 1.30
C LEU A 50 -10.17 4.73 2.10
N TRP A 51 -9.13 4.50 2.89
CA TRP A 51 -8.56 5.52 3.76
C TRP A 51 -7.87 6.64 2.97
N MET A 52 -7.28 6.32 1.81
CA MET A 52 -6.75 7.33 0.88
C MET A 52 -7.87 8.25 0.37
N GLY A 53 -8.97 7.66 -0.09
CA GLY A 53 -10.12 8.39 -0.61
C GLY A 53 -10.75 9.30 0.44
N ILE A 54 -10.93 8.80 1.68
CA ILE A 54 -11.41 9.61 2.81
C ILE A 54 -10.42 10.74 3.12
N GLY A 55 -9.12 10.45 3.18
CA GLY A 55 -8.09 11.47 3.39
C GLY A 55 -8.19 12.58 2.36
N VAL A 56 -8.21 12.26 1.07
CA VAL A 56 -8.36 13.25 -0.01
C VAL A 56 -9.69 14.02 0.10
N ALA A 57 -10.78 13.36 0.50
CA ALA A 57 -12.07 14.03 0.70
C ALA A 57 -12.00 15.12 1.79
N LEU A 58 -11.20 14.92 2.85
CA LEU A 58 -11.00 15.93 3.89
C LEU A 58 -10.33 17.22 3.36
N TRP A 59 -9.48 17.13 2.33
CA TRP A 59 -8.99 18.33 1.64
C TRP A 59 -10.09 19.04 0.86
N SER A 60 -11.05 18.30 0.29
CA SER A 60 -12.22 18.92 -0.35
C SER A 60 -13.08 19.65 0.68
N VAL A 61 -13.37 19.02 1.82
CA VAL A 61 -14.10 19.65 2.94
C VAL A 61 -13.39 20.93 3.39
N THR A 62 -12.06 20.88 3.53
CA THR A 62 -11.25 22.06 3.85
C THR A 62 -11.46 23.18 2.83
N GLY A 63 -11.50 22.85 1.53
CA GLY A 63 -11.78 23.82 0.46
C GLY A 63 -13.15 24.46 0.58
N GLY A 64 -14.18 23.67 0.90
CA GLY A 64 -15.54 24.17 1.16
C GLY A 64 -15.62 25.10 2.37
N LEU A 65 -14.90 24.78 3.45
CA LEU A 65 -14.84 25.64 4.64
C LEU A 65 -14.23 27.01 4.37
N LEU A 66 -13.33 27.14 3.39
CA LEU A 66 -12.76 28.43 3.00
C LEU A 66 -13.81 29.38 2.38
N LEU A 67 -14.94 28.85 1.92
CA LEU A 67 -16.04 29.64 1.35
C LEU A 67 -17.04 30.10 2.42
N LEU A 68 -16.98 29.53 3.62
CA LEU A 68 -17.90 29.87 4.69
C LEU A 68 -17.37 31.10 5.47
N PRO A 69 -18.23 32.07 5.82
CA PRO A 69 -17.85 33.23 6.62
C PRO A 69 -17.72 32.84 8.11
N LEU A 70 -16.79 31.94 8.42
CA LEU A 70 -16.51 31.50 9.78
C LEU A 70 -15.58 32.51 10.49
N PRO A 71 -15.78 32.77 11.80
CA PRO A 71 -14.82 33.56 12.57
C PRO A 71 -13.44 32.86 12.61
N ASP A 72 -12.37 33.65 12.72
CA ASP A 72 -10.98 33.16 12.57
C ASP A 72 -10.63 32.01 13.52
N GLY A 73 -11.02 32.10 14.80
CA GLY A 73 -10.76 31.06 15.80
C GLY A 73 -11.39 29.70 15.45
N PRO A 74 -12.73 29.60 15.32
CA PRO A 74 -13.41 28.39 14.85
C PRO A 74 -12.91 27.88 13.49
N ALA A 75 -12.63 28.78 12.54
CA ALA A 75 -12.11 28.41 11.23
C ALA A 75 -10.73 27.75 11.34
N GLN A 76 -9.83 28.32 12.14
CA GLN A 76 -8.51 27.77 12.40
C GLN A 76 -8.61 26.42 13.11
N ALA A 77 -9.45 26.31 14.15
CA ALA A 77 -9.62 25.08 14.89
C ALA A 77 -10.10 23.93 13.99
N LEU A 78 -11.07 24.19 13.12
CA LEU A 78 -11.60 23.21 12.21
C LEU A 78 -10.58 22.80 11.13
N ARG A 79 -9.75 23.74 10.64
CA ARG A 79 -8.65 23.43 9.72
C ARG A 79 -7.60 22.52 10.36
N THR A 80 -7.20 22.78 11.60
CA THR A 80 -6.26 21.92 12.34
C THR A 80 -6.84 20.52 12.55
N LEU A 81 -8.10 20.41 12.95
CA LEU A 81 -8.77 19.12 13.11
C LEU A 81 -8.83 18.34 11.79
N LEU A 82 -9.17 19.00 10.67
CA LEU A 82 -9.22 18.37 9.35
C LEU A 82 -7.84 17.99 8.82
N SER A 83 -6.81 18.80 9.05
CA SER A 83 -5.42 18.53 8.69
C SER A 83 -4.90 17.28 9.40
N SER A 84 -5.09 17.21 10.72
CA SER A 84 -4.72 16.06 11.52
C SER A 84 -5.54 14.82 11.16
N ALA A 85 -6.85 14.93 10.94
CA ALA A 85 -7.68 13.80 10.50
C ALA A 85 -7.26 13.30 9.10
N ASN A 86 -6.92 14.21 8.18
CA ASN A 86 -6.36 13.88 6.87
C ASN A 86 -5.06 13.09 7.01
N SER A 87 -4.13 13.57 7.84
CA SER A 87 -2.87 12.86 8.12
C SER A 87 -3.12 11.48 8.72
N GLY A 88 -4.07 11.34 9.64
CA GLY A 88 -4.46 10.04 10.21
C GLY A 88 -5.00 9.08 9.15
N CYS A 89 -5.91 9.53 8.28
CA CYS A 89 -6.43 8.71 7.17
C CYS A 89 -5.32 8.31 6.20
N LEU A 90 -4.44 9.24 5.83
CA LEU A 90 -3.32 8.97 4.94
C LEU A 90 -2.29 8.04 5.59
N LEU A 91 -2.06 8.11 6.90
CA LEU A 91 -1.18 7.21 7.63
C LEU A 91 -1.72 5.78 7.65
N ILE A 92 -3.02 5.61 7.88
CA ILE A 92 -3.70 4.32 7.78
C ILE A 92 -3.61 3.79 6.36
N SER A 93 -3.85 4.63 5.35
CA SER A 93 -3.71 4.20 3.96
C SER A 93 -2.30 3.74 3.63
N ALA A 94 -1.28 4.48 4.08
CA ALA A 94 0.12 4.16 3.84
C ALA A 94 0.55 2.81 4.46
N SER A 95 -0.08 2.35 5.54
CA SER A 95 0.22 1.01 6.12
C SER A 95 -0.16 -0.14 5.20
N HIS A 96 -1.10 0.09 4.27
CA HIS A 96 -1.59 -0.92 3.33
C HIS A 96 -0.81 -0.93 2.00
N LEU A 97 0.22 -0.08 1.83
CA LEU A 97 1.04 -0.09 0.63
C LEU A 97 1.93 -1.35 0.59
N ASP A 98 1.80 -2.15 -0.47
CA ASP A 98 2.63 -3.35 -0.73
C ASP A 98 4.13 -3.07 -0.58
N TYR A 99 4.56 -1.91 -1.08
CA TYR A 99 5.95 -1.47 -1.08
C TYR A 99 6.22 -0.34 -0.07
N GLY A 100 5.37 -0.18 0.95
CA GLY A 100 5.54 0.78 2.03
C GLY A 100 6.67 0.46 3.02
N PRO A 101 6.88 1.31 4.04
CA PRO A 101 7.84 1.05 5.12
C PRO A 101 7.44 -0.16 5.96
N ALA A 102 8.37 -1.07 6.23
CA ALA A 102 8.10 -2.32 6.95
C ALA A 102 7.61 -2.14 8.40
N LEU A 103 7.92 -1.02 9.04
CA LEU A 103 7.36 -0.68 10.36
C LEU A 103 5.86 -0.40 10.27
N LEU A 104 5.42 0.27 9.21
CA LEU A 104 4.04 0.68 9.01
C LEU A 104 3.17 -0.50 8.58
N GLN A 105 3.70 -1.39 7.72
CA GLN A 105 3.03 -2.65 7.36
C GLN A 105 2.84 -3.56 8.59
N ARG A 106 3.85 -3.66 9.47
CA ARG A 106 3.68 -4.39 10.73
C ARG A 106 2.66 -3.75 11.66
N ALA A 107 2.47 -2.43 11.57
CA ALA A 107 1.47 -1.74 12.35
C ALA A 107 0.05 -2.09 11.87
N SER A 108 -0.21 -2.26 10.56
CA SER A 108 -1.53 -2.68 10.07
C SER A 108 -1.97 -4.06 10.57
N ASP A 109 -1.04 -4.94 10.94
CA ASP A 109 -1.38 -6.24 11.54
C ASP A 109 -2.03 -6.08 12.93
N TYR A 110 -1.83 -4.93 13.59
CA TYR A 110 -2.46 -4.64 14.86
C TYR A 110 -3.94 -4.31 14.66
N ARG A 111 -4.83 -5.14 15.22
CA ARG A 111 -6.30 -5.03 15.09
C ARG A 111 -6.88 -3.63 15.34
N ARG A 112 -6.24 -2.82 16.18
CA ARG A 112 -6.71 -1.46 16.52
C ARG A 112 -5.88 -0.35 15.86
N TRP A 113 -5.05 -0.67 14.88
CA TRP A 113 -4.19 0.29 14.19
C TRP A 113 -4.96 1.49 13.67
N ASN A 114 -6.06 1.26 12.95
CA ASN A 114 -6.89 2.34 12.39
C ASN A 114 -7.38 3.30 13.48
N GLN A 115 -7.78 2.75 14.64
CA GLN A 115 -8.22 3.56 15.80
C GLN A 115 -7.04 4.33 16.41
N VAL A 116 -5.89 3.68 16.60
CA VAL A 116 -4.70 4.30 17.19
C VAL A 116 -4.16 5.42 16.30
N ALA A 117 -4.08 5.20 14.99
CA ALA A 117 -3.61 6.20 14.03
C ALA A 117 -4.55 7.42 14.00
N LEU A 118 -5.87 7.21 13.97
CA LEU A 118 -6.84 8.31 13.93
C LEU A 118 -6.91 9.06 15.26
N ILE A 119 -7.04 8.35 16.39
CA ILE A 119 -7.07 8.98 17.72
C ILE A 119 -5.75 9.69 18.01
N GLY A 120 -4.62 9.07 17.68
CA GLY A 120 -3.29 9.67 17.83
C GLY A 120 -3.15 10.95 17.01
N SER A 121 -3.63 10.95 15.76
CA SER A 121 -3.61 12.14 14.92
C SER A 121 -4.51 13.26 15.49
N LEU A 122 -5.71 12.92 15.95
CA LEU A 122 -6.61 13.89 16.60
C LEU A 122 -6.04 14.40 17.94
N ALA A 123 -5.30 13.58 18.68
CA ALA A 123 -4.61 14.04 19.88
C ALA A 123 -3.53 15.09 19.56
N ILE A 124 -2.80 14.94 18.45
CA ILE A 124 -1.89 15.98 17.95
C ILE A 124 -2.65 17.27 17.60
N ALA A 125 -3.84 17.16 17.01
CA ALA A 125 -4.69 18.32 16.77
C ALA A 125 -5.02 19.05 18.08
N LEU A 126 -5.43 18.32 19.11
CA LEU A 126 -5.74 18.91 20.42
C LEU A 126 -4.53 19.57 21.06
N VAL A 127 -3.35 18.97 20.95
CA VAL A 127 -2.09 19.58 21.41
C VAL A 127 -1.82 20.87 20.64
N THR A 128 -1.95 20.86 19.32
CA THR A 128 -1.78 22.05 18.46
C THR A 128 -2.73 23.17 18.87
N LEU A 129 -4.00 22.87 19.12
CA LEU A 129 -4.99 23.86 19.58
C LEU A 129 -4.71 24.39 20.98
N ALA A 130 -4.25 23.53 21.90
CA ALA A 130 -3.85 23.95 23.24
C ALA A 130 -2.65 24.90 23.20
N LEU A 131 -1.66 24.64 22.34
CA LEU A 131 -0.54 25.55 22.12
C LEU A 131 -1.00 26.86 21.49
N ASP A 132 -1.90 26.81 20.51
CA ASP A 132 -2.44 28.01 19.85
C ASP A 132 -3.20 28.91 20.84
N ALA A 133 -3.96 28.29 21.76
CA ALA A 133 -4.63 29.00 22.85
C ALA A 133 -3.64 29.59 23.88
N ALA A 134 -2.51 28.91 24.15
CA ALA A 134 -1.52 29.33 25.14
C ALA A 134 -0.58 30.43 24.63
N PHE A 135 -0.14 30.34 23.37
CA PHE A 135 0.86 31.23 22.78
C PHE A 135 0.26 32.26 21.80
N GLY A 136 -1.01 32.10 21.45
CA GLY A 136 -1.73 32.93 20.49
C GLY A 136 -1.52 32.50 19.02
N PRO A 137 -2.45 32.86 18.12
CA PRO A 137 -2.50 32.37 16.72
C PRO A 137 -1.35 32.85 15.83
N ALA A 138 -0.62 33.89 16.27
CA ALA A 138 0.56 34.39 15.58
C ALA A 138 1.82 33.56 15.87
N ALA A 139 1.81 32.70 16.90
CA ALA A 139 2.95 31.88 17.24
C ALA A 139 3.08 30.69 16.28
N HIS A 140 3.92 30.82 15.25
CA HIS A 140 4.22 29.73 14.31
C HIS A 140 4.62 28.42 15.01
N ALA A 141 5.29 28.50 16.17
CA ALA A 141 5.66 27.35 16.99
C ALA A 141 4.45 26.53 17.48
N ALA A 142 3.27 27.14 17.65
CA ALA A 142 2.06 26.43 18.06
C ALA A 142 1.56 25.45 17.00
N ARG A 143 1.86 25.72 15.71
CA ARG A 143 1.48 24.86 14.56
C ARG A 143 2.48 23.73 14.28
N LEU A 144 3.61 23.70 14.99
CA LEU A 144 4.67 22.72 14.77
C LEU A 144 4.20 21.26 14.92
N PRO A 145 3.34 20.88 15.90
CA PRO A 145 2.93 19.48 16.02
C PRO A 145 2.12 18.96 14.82
N ASP A 146 1.13 19.72 14.33
CA ASP A 146 0.37 19.36 13.13
C ASP A 146 1.27 19.32 11.88
N PHE A 147 2.18 20.30 11.74
CA PHE A 147 3.18 20.30 10.68
C PHE A 147 4.09 19.06 10.73
N LEU A 148 4.54 18.64 11.91
CA LEU A 148 5.38 17.44 12.05
C LEU A 148 4.60 16.16 11.71
N LEU A 149 3.35 16.05 12.15
CA LEU A 149 2.49 14.92 11.81
C LEU A 149 2.26 14.81 10.30
N SER A 150 1.89 15.91 9.66
CA SER A 150 1.66 15.95 8.21
C SER A 150 2.95 15.68 7.44
N SER A 151 4.07 16.23 7.89
CA SER A 151 5.42 15.98 7.35
C SER A 151 5.80 14.49 7.42
N VAL A 152 5.70 13.86 8.59
CA VAL A 152 6.02 12.44 8.75
C VAL A 152 5.12 11.59 7.84
N THR A 153 3.82 11.88 7.80
CA THR A 153 2.86 11.18 6.94
C THR A 153 3.24 11.32 5.47
N LEU A 154 3.65 12.52 5.06
CA LEU A 154 4.06 12.83 3.70
C LEU A 154 5.37 12.11 3.31
N LEU A 155 6.35 12.02 4.21
CA LEU A 155 7.58 11.23 3.98
C LEU A 155 7.28 9.74 3.78
N LEU A 156 6.41 9.17 4.61
CA LEU A 156 6.00 7.76 4.51
C LEU A 156 5.32 7.49 3.17
N TRP A 157 4.44 8.40 2.73
CA TRP A 157 3.83 8.35 1.42
C TRP A 157 4.83 8.50 0.28
N GLY A 158 5.77 9.44 0.38
CA GLY A 158 6.80 9.63 -0.64
C GLY A 158 7.69 8.40 -0.81
N PHE A 159 8.11 7.79 0.30
CA PHE A 159 8.82 6.51 0.28
C PHE A 159 7.97 5.41 -0.38
N GLY A 160 6.72 5.27 0.04
CA GLY A 160 5.80 4.25 -0.48
C GLY A 160 5.52 4.39 -1.97
N LEU A 161 5.23 5.60 -2.45
CA LEU A 161 4.99 5.90 -3.87
C LEU A 161 6.25 5.63 -4.71
N PHE A 162 7.39 6.20 -4.32
CA PHE A 162 8.65 6.00 -5.03
C PHE A 162 8.97 4.52 -5.19
N ARG A 163 8.92 3.77 -4.09
CA ARG A 163 9.24 2.35 -4.09
C ARG A 163 8.21 1.55 -4.88
N SER A 164 6.92 1.89 -4.79
CA SER A 164 5.86 1.22 -5.57
C SER A 164 6.09 1.40 -7.07
N PHE A 165 6.28 2.63 -7.54
CA PHE A 165 6.53 2.91 -8.95
C PHE A 165 7.82 2.28 -9.45
N HIS A 166 8.91 2.40 -8.70
CA HIS A 166 10.19 1.81 -9.09
C HIS A 166 10.12 0.28 -9.17
N ARG A 167 9.43 -0.38 -8.23
CA ARG A 167 9.28 -1.85 -8.22
C ARG A 167 8.36 -2.35 -9.33
N ARG A 168 7.40 -1.53 -9.74
CA ARG A 168 6.48 -1.80 -10.87
C ARG A 168 7.03 -1.36 -12.24
N GLY A 169 8.27 -0.89 -12.32
CA GLY A 169 8.91 -0.50 -13.58
C GLY A 169 8.57 0.90 -14.10
N PHE A 170 7.82 1.71 -13.35
CA PHE A 170 7.41 3.06 -13.72
C PHE A 170 8.38 4.13 -13.23
N ALA A 171 9.63 4.13 -13.72
CA ALA A 171 10.66 5.07 -13.28
C ALA A 171 10.25 6.57 -13.38
N PRO A 172 9.58 7.05 -14.45
CA PRO A 172 9.11 8.44 -14.51
C PRO A 172 8.11 8.80 -13.40
N LEU A 173 7.22 7.87 -13.04
CA LEU A 173 6.25 8.08 -11.95
C LEU A 173 6.93 8.09 -10.57
N ALA A 174 8.02 7.34 -10.39
CA ALA A 174 8.83 7.41 -9.18
C ALA A 174 9.48 8.80 -9.01
N VAL A 175 9.99 9.39 -10.08
CA VAL A 175 10.52 10.77 -10.08
C VAL A 175 9.40 11.77 -9.80
N LEU A 176 8.25 11.63 -10.46
CA LEU A 176 7.07 12.47 -10.23
C LEU A 176 6.64 12.44 -8.75
N ALA A 177 6.65 11.27 -8.11
CA ALA A 177 6.32 11.14 -6.70
C ALA A 177 7.28 11.94 -5.81
N VAL A 178 8.59 11.86 -6.05
CA VAL A 178 9.58 12.66 -5.29
C VAL A 178 9.34 14.15 -5.47
N LEU A 179 9.06 14.61 -6.70
CA LEU A 179 8.77 16.01 -6.99
C LEU A 179 7.47 16.47 -6.32
N ALA A 180 6.40 15.69 -6.43
CA ALA A 180 5.11 15.99 -5.81
C ALA A 180 5.22 16.15 -4.29
N ILE A 181 5.93 15.22 -3.64
CA ILE A 181 6.16 15.22 -2.20
C ILE A 181 7.04 16.41 -1.79
N SER A 182 8.12 16.69 -2.52
CA SER A 182 8.98 17.84 -2.24
C SER A 182 8.24 19.16 -2.37
N LEU A 183 7.38 19.29 -3.38
CA LEU A 183 6.55 20.47 -3.57
C LEU A 183 5.49 20.61 -2.48
N GLN A 184 4.91 19.48 -2.04
CA GLN A 184 3.95 19.47 -0.93
C GLN A 184 4.61 19.86 0.40
N PHE A 185 5.87 19.47 0.65
CA PHE A 185 6.66 19.98 1.77
C PHE A 185 6.83 21.50 1.69
N ALA A 186 7.26 22.01 0.53
CA ALA A 186 7.44 23.45 0.33
C ALA A 186 6.12 24.23 0.54
N ALA A 187 4.99 23.66 0.11
CA ALA A 187 3.66 24.25 0.28
C ALA A 187 3.18 24.32 1.74
N GLN A 188 3.71 23.48 2.63
CA GLN A 188 3.38 23.45 4.06
C GLN A 188 4.28 24.36 4.91
N LEU A 189 5.46 24.74 4.43
CA LEU A 189 6.38 25.64 5.16
C LEU A 189 5.75 26.95 5.65
N PRO A 190 4.83 27.62 4.91
CA PRO A 190 4.13 28.81 5.40
C PRO A 190 3.36 28.63 6.72
N GLU A 191 3.07 27.40 7.13
CA GLU A 191 2.43 27.13 8.42
C GLU A 191 3.37 27.49 9.59
N ILE A 192 4.67 27.25 9.45
CA ILE A 192 5.67 27.41 10.52
C ILE A 192 6.73 28.47 10.24
N VAL A 193 6.77 29.03 9.02
CA VAL A 193 7.69 30.10 8.61
C VAL A 193 6.88 31.24 7.98
N ASP A 194 7.34 32.47 8.17
CA ASP A 194 6.70 33.65 7.57
C ASP A 194 6.72 33.59 6.03
N GLU A 195 5.57 33.86 5.40
CA GLU A 195 5.40 33.89 3.96
C GLU A 195 6.28 34.91 3.24
N ALA A 196 6.54 36.05 3.88
CA ALA A 196 7.41 37.08 3.32
C ALA A 196 8.85 36.57 3.23
N ALA A 197 9.32 35.83 4.26
CA ALA A 197 10.65 35.23 4.26
C ALA A 197 10.81 34.14 3.18
N LEU A 198 9.72 33.46 2.84
CA LEU A 198 9.69 32.44 1.77
C LEU A 198 9.44 33.03 0.38
N GLY A 199 9.19 34.34 0.25
CA GLY A 199 8.82 34.96 -1.02
C GLY A 199 7.45 34.52 -1.57
N LEU A 200 6.58 33.98 -0.70
CA LEU A 200 5.27 33.41 -1.04
C LEU A 200 4.08 34.35 -0.79
N ALA A 201 4.36 35.64 -0.58
CA ALA A 201 3.33 36.65 -0.35
C ALA A 201 2.28 36.73 -1.47
N GLY A 202 1.04 37.04 -1.07
CA GLY A 202 -0.10 37.22 -1.97
C GLY A 202 -0.68 35.87 -2.46
N GLU A 203 -0.95 35.78 -3.76
CA GLU A 203 -1.54 34.56 -4.35
C GLU A 203 -0.55 33.40 -4.51
N ARG A 204 0.76 33.67 -4.43
CA ARG A 204 1.81 32.68 -4.68
C ARG A 204 1.72 31.46 -3.76
N ARG A 205 1.43 31.65 -2.47
CA ARG A 205 1.22 30.52 -1.55
C ARG A 205 0.05 29.63 -1.97
N TRP A 206 -1.04 30.22 -2.46
CA TRP A 206 -2.25 29.49 -2.83
C TRP A 206 -2.05 28.71 -4.13
N ILE A 207 -1.33 29.32 -5.09
CA ILE A 207 -0.90 28.65 -6.32
C ILE A 207 0.00 27.46 -5.98
N LEU A 208 1.03 27.68 -5.15
CA LEU A 208 1.95 26.61 -4.73
C LEU A 208 1.19 25.45 -4.05
N ASN A 209 0.27 25.78 -3.14
CA ASN A 209 -0.52 24.79 -2.41
C ASN A 209 -1.48 24.01 -3.32
N LEU A 210 -2.12 24.67 -4.28
CA LEU A 210 -3.00 24.00 -5.24
C LEU A 210 -2.20 23.07 -6.18
N VAL A 211 -1.08 23.56 -6.72
CA VAL A 211 -0.22 22.79 -7.62
C VAL A 211 0.38 21.59 -6.90
N SER A 212 0.86 21.77 -5.67
CA SER A 212 1.43 20.68 -4.88
C SER A 212 0.41 19.59 -4.59
N LYS A 213 -0.81 19.95 -4.16
CA LYS A 213 -1.91 19.01 -3.99
C LYS A 213 -2.25 18.30 -5.29
N ALA A 214 -2.38 19.03 -6.40
CA ALA A 214 -2.66 18.45 -7.71
C ALA A 214 -1.63 17.37 -8.09
N MET A 215 -0.34 17.65 -7.89
CA MET A 215 0.73 16.68 -8.17
C MET A 215 0.63 15.42 -7.28
N VAL A 216 0.34 15.58 -5.98
CA VAL A 216 0.15 14.44 -5.07
C VAL A 216 -1.06 13.61 -5.49
N LEU A 217 -2.16 14.26 -5.88
CA LEU A 217 -3.37 13.58 -6.35
C LEU A 217 -3.14 12.82 -7.65
N VAL A 218 -2.36 13.38 -8.59
CA VAL A 218 -1.92 12.67 -9.79
C VAL A 218 -1.10 11.44 -9.39
N ALA A 219 -0.16 11.56 -8.45
CA ALA A 219 0.62 10.42 -7.97
C ALA A 219 -0.27 9.32 -7.34
N PHE A 220 -1.30 9.68 -6.56
CA PHE A 220 -2.26 8.72 -6.01
C PHE A 220 -3.06 7.98 -7.08
N LEU A 221 -3.57 8.68 -8.10
CA LEU A 221 -4.26 8.04 -9.22
C LEU A 221 -3.32 7.18 -10.06
N SER A 222 -2.09 7.64 -10.29
CA SER A 222 -1.06 6.86 -10.97
C SER A 222 -0.70 5.59 -10.19
N LEU A 223 -0.73 5.62 -8.86
CA LEU A 223 -0.50 4.44 -8.04
C LEU A 223 -1.58 3.38 -8.31
N ALA A 224 -2.85 3.78 -8.34
CA ALA A 224 -3.95 2.87 -8.67
C ALA A 224 -3.81 2.30 -10.09
N MET A 225 -3.48 3.13 -11.08
CA MET A 225 -3.27 2.68 -12.47
C MET A 225 -2.08 1.72 -12.60
N SER A 226 -0.98 2.00 -11.89
CA SER A 226 0.19 1.11 -11.89
C SER A 226 -0.13 -0.28 -11.32
N TRP A 227 -1.07 -0.36 -10.38
CA TRP A 227 -1.53 -1.62 -9.83
C TRP A 227 -2.38 -2.41 -10.83
N VAL A 228 -3.33 -1.75 -11.49
CA VAL A 228 -4.14 -2.36 -12.57
C VAL A 228 -3.23 -2.91 -13.68
N HIS A 229 -2.21 -2.14 -14.06
CA HIS A 229 -1.24 -2.58 -15.06
C HIS A 229 -0.45 -3.81 -14.58
N GLU A 230 0.04 -3.79 -13.34
CA GLU A 230 0.76 -4.93 -12.76
C GLU A 230 -0.09 -6.21 -12.77
N VAL A 231 -1.39 -6.12 -12.47
CA VAL A 231 -2.31 -7.26 -12.53
C VAL A 231 -2.52 -7.73 -13.97
N ALA A 232 -2.59 -6.83 -14.93
CA ALA A 232 -2.75 -7.18 -16.34
C ALA A 232 -1.54 -7.92 -16.93
N GLU A 233 -0.32 -7.62 -16.47
CA GLU A 233 0.93 -8.22 -16.93
C GLU A 233 1.26 -9.59 -16.31
N ARG A 234 0.66 -9.95 -15.17
CA ARG A 234 0.88 -11.28 -14.56
C ARG A 234 0.47 -12.38 -15.55
N PRO A 235 1.16 -13.52 -15.65
CA PRO A 235 0.68 -14.65 -16.44
C PRO A 235 -0.68 -15.10 -15.91
N SER A 236 -1.62 -15.52 -16.77
CA SER A 236 -2.91 -16.02 -16.27
C SER A 236 -2.67 -17.27 -15.43
N HIS A 237 -3.34 -17.39 -14.28
CA HIS A 237 -3.26 -18.58 -13.44
C HIS A 237 -3.65 -19.85 -14.22
N SER A 238 -4.41 -19.70 -15.31
CA SER A 238 -4.78 -20.77 -16.24
C SER A 238 -3.67 -21.26 -17.18
N ALA A 239 -2.61 -20.46 -17.37
CA ALA A 239 -1.49 -20.78 -18.26
C ALA A 239 -0.29 -21.37 -17.52
N ILE A 240 -0.23 -21.23 -16.18
CA ILE A 240 0.89 -21.72 -15.38
C ILE A 240 0.62 -23.17 -14.96
N ARG A 241 1.32 -24.13 -15.58
CA ARG A 241 1.31 -25.54 -15.18
C ARG A 241 2.61 -25.90 -14.48
N LEU A 242 2.54 -26.26 -13.19
CA LEU A 242 3.70 -26.76 -12.45
C LEU A 242 3.69 -28.29 -12.42
N ARG A 243 4.83 -28.89 -12.78
CA ARG A 243 5.07 -30.32 -12.58
C ARG A 243 6.28 -30.54 -11.68
N PHE A 244 6.02 -31.12 -10.51
CA PHE A 244 7.07 -31.55 -9.58
C PHE A 244 7.61 -32.91 -10.03
N THR A 245 8.78 -32.90 -10.66
CA THR A 245 9.32 -34.09 -11.34
C THR A 245 10.15 -35.00 -10.44
N GLY A 246 10.59 -34.52 -9.27
CA GLY A 246 11.58 -35.22 -8.44
C GLY A 246 12.98 -35.31 -9.07
N ARG A 247 13.20 -34.73 -10.25
CA ARG A 247 14.52 -34.68 -10.88
C ARG A 247 15.41 -33.65 -10.20
N ARG A 248 16.71 -33.92 -10.16
CA ARG A 248 17.73 -32.97 -9.74
C ARG A 248 18.64 -32.59 -10.90
N ALA A 249 18.94 -31.30 -11.03
CA ALA A 249 19.99 -30.76 -11.89
C ALA A 249 21.16 -30.34 -10.98
N GLY A 250 22.14 -31.24 -10.83
CA GLY A 250 23.21 -31.09 -9.84
C GLY A 250 22.66 -31.06 -8.41
N ALA A 251 22.89 -29.95 -7.69
CA ALA A 251 22.41 -29.75 -6.32
C ALA A 251 21.02 -29.10 -6.23
N ARG A 252 20.35 -28.87 -7.36
CA ARG A 252 19.04 -28.20 -7.42
C ARG A 252 17.93 -29.13 -7.88
N TYR A 253 16.72 -28.85 -7.43
CA TYR A 253 15.51 -29.55 -7.85
C TYR A 253 14.88 -28.93 -9.07
N VAL A 254 14.33 -29.76 -9.95
CA VAL A 254 13.70 -29.32 -11.19
C VAL A 254 12.17 -29.39 -11.09
N VAL A 255 11.54 -28.23 -11.28
CA VAL A 255 10.09 -28.09 -11.47
C VAL A 255 9.86 -27.68 -12.92
N ASP A 256 9.04 -28.43 -13.65
CA ASP A 256 8.70 -28.06 -15.03
C ASP A 256 7.53 -27.06 -15.04
N LEU A 257 7.62 -26.06 -15.91
CA LEU A 257 6.66 -24.98 -16.15
C LEU A 257 6.22 -24.98 -17.62
N GLY A 258 5.41 -25.97 -18.01
CA GLY A 258 5.12 -26.20 -19.43
C GLY A 258 6.40 -26.44 -20.22
N ASP A 259 6.79 -25.47 -21.05
CA ASP A 259 7.98 -25.54 -21.92
C ASP A 259 9.28 -25.06 -21.25
N ARG A 260 9.22 -24.59 -19.99
CA ARG A 260 10.38 -24.10 -19.23
C ARG A 260 10.69 -25.02 -18.06
N THR A 261 11.93 -24.99 -17.59
CA THR A 261 12.33 -25.64 -16.34
C THR A 261 12.77 -24.60 -15.32
N LEU A 262 12.43 -24.83 -14.06
CA LEU A 262 12.84 -24.05 -12.91
C LEU A 262 13.73 -24.90 -12.01
N GLU A 263 14.95 -24.43 -11.79
CA GLU A 263 15.87 -25.04 -10.84
C GLU A 263 15.80 -24.32 -9.49
N MET A 264 15.37 -25.04 -8.46
CA MET A 264 15.18 -24.51 -7.11
C MET A 264 16.16 -25.12 -6.12
N ARG A 265 16.48 -24.37 -5.07
CA ARG A 265 17.17 -24.94 -3.90
C ARG A 265 16.25 -25.92 -3.17
N GLU A 266 16.82 -26.86 -2.42
CA GLU A 266 16.09 -27.89 -1.68
C GLU A 266 14.98 -27.34 -0.78
N THR A 267 15.29 -26.37 0.08
CA THR A 267 14.30 -25.83 1.03
C THR A 267 13.16 -25.10 0.32
N PRO A 268 13.41 -24.13 -0.60
CA PRO A 268 12.36 -23.54 -1.43
C PRO A 268 11.53 -24.53 -2.23
N HIS A 269 12.16 -25.57 -2.81
CA HIS A 269 11.45 -26.61 -3.55
C HIS A 269 10.47 -27.37 -2.65
N ARG A 270 10.93 -27.80 -1.47
CA ARG A 270 10.10 -28.51 -0.50
C ARG A 270 8.94 -27.65 0.00
N ASP A 271 9.19 -26.37 0.27
CA ASP A 271 8.16 -25.42 0.71
C ASP A 271 7.11 -25.18 -0.38
N LEU A 272 7.54 -25.01 -1.63
CA LEU A 272 6.65 -24.87 -2.77
C LEU A 272 5.82 -26.14 -3.00
N LEU A 273 6.44 -27.33 -2.87
CA LEU A 273 5.75 -28.61 -2.96
C LEU A 273 4.69 -28.77 -1.87
N SER A 274 4.99 -28.38 -0.63
CA SER A 274 4.01 -28.41 0.46
C SER A 274 2.82 -27.46 0.21
N LEU A 275 3.07 -26.24 -0.28
CA LEU A 275 1.99 -25.33 -0.67
C LEU A 275 1.15 -25.90 -1.82
N ALA A 276 1.79 -26.51 -2.82
CA ALA A 276 1.10 -27.14 -3.94
C ALA A 276 0.23 -28.34 -3.49
N ILE A 277 0.73 -29.18 -2.59
CA ILE A 277 -0.03 -30.31 -2.04
C ILE A 277 -1.24 -29.81 -1.24
N ALA A 278 -1.05 -28.83 -0.37
CA ALA A 278 -2.15 -28.24 0.39
C ALA A 278 -3.22 -27.63 -0.53
N ARG A 279 -2.77 -26.96 -1.60
CA ARG A 279 -3.65 -26.40 -2.63
C ARG A 279 -4.49 -27.46 -3.34
N VAL A 280 -3.94 -28.65 -3.60
CA VAL A 280 -4.68 -29.74 -4.25
C VAL A 280 -5.60 -30.48 -3.27
N ARG A 281 -5.21 -30.59 -1.99
CA ARG A 281 -6.00 -31.28 -0.96
C ARG A 281 -7.23 -30.50 -0.52
N ASP A 282 -7.12 -29.18 -0.42
CA ASP A 282 -8.19 -28.34 0.10
C ASP A 282 -8.79 -27.47 -1.01
N THR A 283 -9.86 -27.99 -1.61
CA THR A 283 -10.70 -27.28 -2.59
C THR A 283 -11.88 -26.55 -1.92
N GLY A 284 -11.95 -26.53 -0.58
CA GLY A 284 -13.01 -25.91 0.21
C GLY A 284 -12.84 -24.39 0.43
N HIS A 285 -13.62 -23.83 1.36
CA HIS A 285 -13.60 -22.39 1.70
C HIS A 285 -12.25 -21.90 2.25
N ASP A 286 -11.39 -22.78 2.78
CA ASP A 286 -10.02 -22.46 3.26
C ASP A 286 -8.93 -22.65 2.19
N ALA A 287 -9.31 -23.06 0.97
CA ALA A 287 -8.59 -22.89 -0.29
C ALA A 287 -7.05 -23.12 -0.27
N GLY A 288 -6.55 -24.07 0.53
CA GLY A 288 -5.13 -24.44 0.54
C GLY A 288 -4.22 -23.42 1.23
N TRP A 289 -4.74 -22.64 2.18
CA TRP A 289 -3.89 -21.84 3.09
C TRP A 289 -3.10 -22.74 4.03
N VAL A 290 -1.81 -22.48 4.15
CA VAL A 290 -0.93 -23.22 5.05
C VAL A 290 -0.25 -22.24 6.01
N SER A 291 -0.48 -22.46 7.31
CA SER A 291 0.18 -21.69 8.36
C SER A 291 1.68 -21.97 8.36
N LEU A 292 2.50 -20.95 8.68
CA LEU A 292 3.95 -21.10 8.91
C LEU A 292 4.29 -22.23 9.92
N LEU A 293 3.35 -22.54 10.82
CA LEU A 293 3.48 -23.57 11.86
C LEU A 293 3.23 -24.99 11.34
N ASP A 294 2.39 -25.15 10.31
CA ASP A 294 1.96 -26.44 9.76
C ASP A 294 2.85 -26.91 8.59
N LEU A 295 3.60 -25.98 8.00
CA LEU A 295 4.67 -26.32 7.05
C LEU A 295 5.84 -26.98 7.78
N VAL A 296 6.30 -28.11 7.24
CA VAL A 296 7.24 -29.04 7.88
C VAL A 296 8.53 -28.32 8.32
N GLY A 297 8.55 -27.93 9.59
CA GLY A 297 9.58 -27.08 10.20
C GLY A 297 9.27 -25.60 10.00
N ARG A 298 9.22 -24.85 11.12
CA ARG A 298 8.94 -23.41 11.23
C ARG A 298 9.39 -22.67 9.97
N LEU A 299 8.44 -22.29 9.13
CA LEU A 299 8.73 -21.25 8.16
C LEU A 299 8.87 -19.94 8.94
N ASP A 300 9.92 -19.20 8.64
CA ASP A 300 10.01 -17.79 8.94
C ASP A 300 9.80 -17.01 7.62
N ASP A 301 9.54 -15.72 7.71
CA ASP A 301 9.39 -14.86 6.51
C ASP A 301 10.61 -14.94 5.58
N SER A 302 11.78 -15.36 6.10
CA SER A 302 13.01 -15.56 5.34
C SER A 302 12.93 -16.73 4.34
N ARG A 303 12.18 -17.79 4.63
CA ARG A 303 11.99 -18.93 3.72
C ARG A 303 11.05 -18.59 2.57
N ILE A 304 9.95 -17.91 2.84
CA ILE A 304 9.07 -17.38 1.79
C ILE A 304 9.83 -16.40 0.89
N ARG A 305 10.65 -15.52 1.48
CA ARG A 305 11.50 -14.61 0.69
C ARG A 305 12.45 -15.37 -0.23
N ARG A 306 13.15 -16.39 0.27
CA ARG A 306 14.06 -17.24 -0.52
C ARG A 306 13.34 -18.00 -1.63
N MET A 307 12.11 -18.45 -1.37
CA MET A 307 11.27 -19.10 -2.38
C MET A 307 10.84 -18.12 -3.48
N ARG A 308 10.42 -16.90 -3.12
CA ARG A 308 10.13 -15.85 -4.08
C ARG A 308 11.36 -15.46 -4.90
N GLU A 309 12.55 -15.42 -4.30
CA GLU A 309 13.81 -15.19 -5.02
C GLU A 309 14.07 -16.28 -6.09
N ASP A 310 13.83 -17.56 -5.78
CA ASP A 310 13.99 -18.67 -6.73
C ASP A 310 12.91 -18.64 -7.83
N LEU A 311 11.70 -18.15 -7.55
CA LEU A 311 10.59 -18.05 -8.52
C LEU A 311 10.64 -16.81 -9.41
N LYS A 312 11.37 -15.77 -8.99
CA LYS A 312 11.47 -14.50 -9.71
C LYS A 312 11.96 -14.62 -11.16
N PRO A 313 12.96 -15.46 -11.51
CA PRO A 313 13.43 -15.60 -12.89
C PRO A 313 12.35 -16.08 -13.86
N VAL A 314 11.35 -16.80 -13.36
CA VAL A 314 10.21 -17.30 -14.15
C VAL A 314 8.95 -16.46 -13.94
N GLY A 315 9.04 -15.34 -13.23
CA GLY A 315 7.92 -14.41 -12.99
C GLY A 315 6.84 -14.93 -12.06
N LEU A 316 7.12 -15.95 -11.24
CA LEU A 316 6.15 -16.55 -10.32
C LEU A 316 6.30 -16.11 -8.86
N ASP A 317 7.11 -15.09 -8.58
CA ASP A 317 7.35 -14.61 -7.21
C ASP A 317 6.08 -14.05 -6.53
N LYS A 318 5.05 -13.73 -7.31
CA LYS A 318 3.77 -13.20 -6.85
C LYS A 318 2.66 -14.25 -6.72
N GLU A 319 2.92 -15.48 -7.17
CA GLU A 319 1.95 -16.60 -7.08
C GLU A 319 1.89 -17.21 -5.66
N ILE A 320 2.71 -16.71 -4.74
CA ILE A 320 2.61 -17.06 -3.32
C ILE A 320 1.85 -15.94 -2.62
N GLU A 321 0.59 -16.18 -2.33
CA GLU A 321 -0.27 -15.26 -1.60
C GLU A 321 -0.04 -15.37 -0.10
N ALA A 322 -0.24 -14.27 0.62
CA ALA A 322 -0.18 -14.20 2.07
C ALA A 322 -1.48 -13.58 2.59
N ASN A 323 -2.10 -14.18 3.60
CA ASN A 323 -3.37 -13.68 4.17
C ASN A 323 -3.17 -12.69 5.35
N GLY A 324 -1.94 -12.23 5.59
CA GLY A 324 -1.60 -11.36 6.73
C GLY A 324 -1.54 -12.06 8.10
N HIS A 325 -1.97 -13.32 8.21
CA HIS A 325 -1.98 -14.09 9.45
C HIS A 325 -0.90 -15.18 9.49
N LYS A 326 0.25 -14.93 8.84
CA LYS A 326 1.34 -15.92 8.73
C LYS A 326 0.87 -17.24 8.08
N SER A 327 -0.11 -17.18 7.18
CA SER A 327 -0.43 -18.28 6.30
C SER A 327 -0.20 -17.88 4.85
N TYR A 328 0.25 -18.86 4.07
CA TYR A 328 0.61 -18.70 2.67
C TYR A 328 -0.14 -19.73 1.84
N ARG A 329 -0.45 -19.36 0.59
CA ARG A 329 -1.00 -20.31 -0.39
C ARG A 329 -0.39 -20.09 -1.75
N LEU A 330 -0.42 -21.14 -2.56
CA LEU A 330 -0.11 -21.03 -3.98
C LEU A 330 -1.38 -20.60 -4.73
N ALA A 331 -1.29 -19.52 -5.50
CA ALA A 331 -2.41 -18.92 -6.23
C ALA A 331 -2.83 -19.75 -7.46
N ILE A 332 -1.96 -20.66 -7.90
CA ILE A 332 -2.16 -21.57 -9.04
C ILE A 332 -3.31 -22.53 -8.73
N GLU A 333 -4.16 -22.78 -9.73
CA GLU A 333 -5.30 -23.68 -9.59
C GLU A 333 -4.86 -25.14 -9.43
N PRO A 334 -5.57 -25.95 -8.62
CA PRO A 334 -5.24 -27.36 -8.37
C PRO A 334 -5.03 -28.19 -9.64
N GLN A 335 -5.86 -27.94 -10.67
CA GLN A 335 -5.81 -28.64 -11.95
C GLN A 335 -4.55 -28.36 -12.78
N HIS A 336 -3.79 -27.32 -12.44
CA HIS A 336 -2.52 -26.99 -13.08
C HIS A 336 -1.29 -27.44 -12.27
N LEU A 337 -1.51 -28.18 -11.18
CA LEU A 337 -0.47 -28.76 -10.35
C LEU A 337 -0.40 -30.27 -10.61
N SER A 338 0.79 -30.76 -10.95
CA SER A 338 1.04 -32.19 -11.21
C SER A 338 2.28 -32.68 -10.49
N PHE A 339 2.27 -33.94 -10.09
CA PHE A 339 3.32 -34.53 -9.25
C PHE A 339 3.74 -35.89 -9.78
N ASP A 340 5.05 -36.09 -9.93
CA ASP A 340 5.64 -37.41 -10.15
C ASP A 340 5.83 -38.10 -8.79
N ARG A 341 4.78 -38.78 -8.33
CA ARG A 341 4.77 -39.39 -6.98
C ARG A 341 5.89 -40.40 -6.80
N GLU A 342 6.17 -41.21 -7.80
CA GLU A 342 7.20 -42.24 -7.73
C GLU A 342 8.59 -41.61 -7.62
N ALA A 343 8.88 -40.59 -8.42
CA ALA A 343 10.16 -39.89 -8.35
C ALA A 343 10.31 -39.13 -7.02
N LEU A 344 9.26 -38.47 -6.54
CA LEU A 344 9.27 -37.71 -5.28
C LEU A 344 9.39 -38.62 -4.05
N ALA A 345 8.78 -39.80 -4.07
CA ALA A 345 8.86 -40.76 -2.96
C ALA A 345 10.23 -41.43 -2.82
N ARG A 346 11.04 -41.48 -3.89
CA ARG A 346 12.40 -42.02 -3.87
C ARG A 346 13.43 -41.07 -3.25
N LEU A 347 13.04 -39.83 -2.96
CA LEU A 347 13.90 -38.81 -2.37
C LEU A 347 13.74 -38.80 -0.84
N PRO A 348 14.78 -39.17 -0.06
CA PRO A 348 14.66 -39.30 1.40
C PRO A 348 14.23 -38.01 2.11
N ASP A 349 14.62 -36.85 1.56
CA ASP A 349 14.33 -35.53 2.09
C ASP A 349 12.92 -35.01 1.78
N LEU A 350 12.25 -35.62 0.78
CA LEU A 350 10.89 -35.27 0.37
C LEU A 350 9.86 -36.38 0.65
N GLU A 351 10.28 -37.58 1.05
CA GLU A 351 9.41 -38.74 1.24
C GLU A 351 8.20 -38.44 2.14
N ALA A 352 8.42 -37.77 3.28
CA ALA A 352 7.36 -37.42 4.22
C ALA A 352 6.33 -36.43 3.65
N VAL A 353 6.75 -35.56 2.73
CA VAL A 353 5.89 -34.59 2.03
C VAL A 353 5.21 -35.26 0.84
N ALA A 354 5.93 -36.10 0.10
CA ALA A 354 5.42 -36.84 -1.06
C ALA A 354 4.30 -37.83 -0.69
N ARG A 355 4.37 -38.45 0.49
CA ARG A 355 3.27 -39.28 1.04
C ARG A 355 1.97 -38.50 1.28
N GLN A 356 2.03 -37.18 1.28
CA GLN A 356 0.85 -36.32 1.41
C GLN A 356 0.20 -35.99 0.06
N ILE A 357 0.76 -36.41 -1.08
CA ILE A 357 0.13 -36.14 -2.38
C ILE A 357 -1.16 -36.98 -2.47
N PRO A 358 -2.35 -36.36 -2.65
CA PRO A 358 -3.64 -37.04 -2.66
C PRO A 358 -3.78 -37.94 -3.88
#